data_AF-A0A6C0BSH2-F1
#
_entry.id   AF-A0A6C0BSH2-F1
#
_cell.length_a   1.000
_cell.length_b   1.000
_cell.length_c   1.000
_cell.angle_alpha   90.00
_cell.angle_beta   90.00
_cell.angle_gamma   90.00
#
_symmetry.space_group_name_H-M   'P 1'
#
loop_
_entity.id
_entity.type
_entity.pdbx_description
1 polymer ?
#
loop_
_entity_poly.entity_id
_entity_poly.type
_entity_poly.pdbx_seq_one_letter_code
_entity_poly.pdbx_strand_id
1 'polypeptide(L)'
;MSEEIEIKPTDDDNLSTISKGPPANQPPWDAQHEKVLIEWADKAQCYRWLHGRSFALYRRKAMWFTIPVIIMSTITGTANFAQERFPENIKSLAVIIIGSVNLIAGIITTISQYLKVNELLESHRVANLSWDKFVRDVKMELAKDPREHGDVPSQREPPITCLTKFKETFDRLMEVSPNIEDNVIAEFAFRFDEDKIRISKELKSRKQRILYGDESGDGVAPWLRPCVKFFKCYDCFTDPKDIEKRKRKKEQKDREIKWRQLNPRSSIKDFYDLEAQINPPDTPTSPKGREKEIAQKVKDEISKKNKTSVYLRKPDILGELNSVEHDIHPWRIEEEEKKLSSPDIEAKELAKKELEKETNKKMQLQNQEKLLLEQIELKRMEEEEQELIRIKQNINNRITEYVTKFKTKWHRTPLVDDVIEALSDIDENDIRTHELLNDNVIEA
;
A
#
# COMPACT_ATOMS: atom_id res chain seq x y z
N MET A 1 72.90 -57.92 36.77
CA MET A 1 72.15 -57.09 37.73
C MET A 1 71.50 -56.03 36.87
N SER A 2 70.24 -56.26 36.57
CA SER A 2 69.52 -55.69 35.43
C SER A 2 69.17 -54.23 35.69
N GLU A 3 69.67 -53.35 34.83
CA GLU A 3 69.36 -51.92 34.82
C GLU A 3 68.09 -51.74 33.98
N GLU A 4 67.01 -51.33 34.63
CA GLU A 4 65.67 -51.21 34.06
C GLU A 4 65.63 -49.98 33.15
N ILE A 5 65.35 -50.21 31.87
CA ILE A 5 65.29 -49.19 30.82
C ILE A 5 63.98 -48.42 30.97
N GLU A 6 64.07 -47.18 31.43
CA GLU A 6 62.93 -46.25 31.48
C GLU A 6 62.65 -45.70 30.07
N ILE A 7 61.67 -46.29 29.39
CA ILE A 7 61.15 -45.83 28.10
C ILE A 7 60.20 -44.65 28.37
N LYS A 8 60.58 -43.45 27.92
CA LYS A 8 59.67 -42.30 27.84
C LYS A 8 58.54 -42.60 26.85
N PRO A 9 57.25 -42.43 27.20
CA PRO A 9 56.20 -42.40 26.20
C PRO A 9 56.20 -41.04 25.50
N THR A 10 56.18 -41.12 24.17
CA THR A 10 56.06 -40.06 23.18
C THR A 10 54.71 -39.37 23.25
N ASP A 11 54.73 -38.05 23.09
CA ASP A 11 53.57 -37.19 22.87
C ASP A 11 52.82 -37.62 21.60
N ASP A 12 51.64 -38.24 21.75
CA ASP A 12 50.66 -38.41 20.67
C ASP A 12 49.28 -38.66 21.28
N ASP A 13 48.72 -37.64 21.93
CA ASP A 13 47.28 -37.61 22.26
C ASP A 13 46.55 -36.62 21.35
N ASN A 14 46.06 -37.21 20.27
CA ASN A 14 44.87 -36.85 19.50
C ASN A 14 44.03 -35.72 20.10
N LEU A 15 44.03 -34.60 19.38
CA LEU A 15 43.04 -33.53 19.44
C LEU A 15 41.65 -34.09 19.06
N SER A 16 41.02 -34.79 20.01
CA SER A 16 39.58 -34.95 20.01
C SER A 16 38.98 -33.63 20.47
N THR A 17 38.27 -32.99 19.55
CA THR A 17 37.44 -31.82 19.78
C THR A 17 36.43 -32.15 20.87
N ILE A 18 36.79 -31.87 22.12
CA ILE A 18 35.86 -31.85 23.26
C ILE A 18 34.83 -30.77 22.92
N SER A 19 33.64 -31.17 22.49
CA SER A 19 32.49 -30.28 22.44
C SER A 19 32.23 -29.85 23.88
N LYS A 20 32.68 -28.65 24.25
CA LYS A 20 32.34 -28.08 25.55
C LYS A 20 30.82 -27.92 25.57
N GLY A 21 30.16 -28.80 26.33
CA GLY A 21 28.77 -28.61 26.71
C GLY A 21 28.60 -27.27 27.43
N PRO A 22 27.38 -26.75 27.53
CA PRO A 22 27.16 -25.41 28.05
C PRO A 22 27.64 -25.29 29.51
N PRO A 23 28.20 -24.14 29.93
CA PRO A 23 28.65 -23.95 31.30
C PRO A 23 27.49 -24.10 32.29
N ALA A 24 27.74 -24.78 33.41
CA ALA A 24 26.75 -25.23 34.39
C ALA A 24 26.01 -24.12 35.17
N ASN A 25 26.23 -22.85 34.85
CA ASN A 25 25.54 -21.72 35.47
C ASN A 25 25.39 -20.60 34.43
N GLN A 26 24.29 -20.63 33.65
CA GLN A 26 24.02 -19.61 32.64
C GLN A 26 23.16 -18.49 33.22
N PRO A 27 23.39 -17.22 32.80
CA PRO A 27 22.57 -16.12 33.26
C PRO A 27 21.12 -16.29 32.81
N PRO A 28 20.13 -15.75 33.56
CA PRO A 28 18.76 -15.70 33.11
C PRO A 28 18.62 -14.81 31.86
N TRP A 29 17.52 -14.97 31.14
CA TRP A 29 17.20 -14.11 30.01
C TRP A 29 17.07 -12.64 30.44
N ASP A 30 17.60 -11.75 29.61
CA ASP A 30 17.52 -10.29 29.80
C ASP A 30 17.03 -9.66 28.49
N ALA A 31 16.42 -8.47 28.61
CA ALA A 31 15.93 -7.70 27.47
C ALA A 31 17.04 -7.38 26.45
N GLN A 32 18.29 -7.23 26.90
CA GLN A 32 19.42 -7.02 25.99
C GLN A 32 19.69 -8.24 25.10
N HIS A 33 19.60 -9.46 25.66
CA HIS A 33 19.78 -10.69 24.89
C HIS A 33 18.68 -10.85 23.82
N GLU A 34 17.42 -10.56 24.18
CA GLU A 34 16.31 -10.58 23.20
C GLU A 34 16.52 -9.52 22.11
N LYS A 35 16.95 -8.31 22.48
CA LYS A 35 17.19 -7.23 21.52
C LYS A 35 18.17 -7.62 20.42
N VAL A 36 19.25 -8.31 20.78
CA VAL A 36 20.23 -8.80 19.79
C VAL A 36 19.59 -9.78 18.80
N LEU A 37 18.75 -10.71 19.29
CA LEU A 37 18.03 -11.66 18.44
C LEU A 37 17.04 -10.96 17.51
N ILE A 38 16.31 -9.95 18.02
CA ILE A 38 15.39 -9.13 17.21
C ILE A 38 16.16 -8.44 16.09
N GLU A 39 17.29 -7.79 16.41
CA GLU A 39 18.10 -7.09 15.41
C GLU A 39 18.62 -8.03 14.32
N TRP A 40 19.05 -9.24 14.67
CA TRP A 40 19.45 -10.25 13.68
C TRP A 40 18.29 -10.76 12.85
N ALA A 41 17.13 -10.99 13.46
CA ALA A 41 15.95 -11.45 12.75
C ALA A 41 15.40 -10.39 11.80
N ASP A 42 15.38 -9.12 12.19
CA ASP A 42 14.94 -8.01 11.33
C ASP A 42 15.90 -7.81 10.16
N LYS A 43 17.23 -7.90 10.38
CA LYS A 43 18.21 -7.93 9.28
C LYS A 43 18.00 -9.12 8.36
N ALA A 44 17.76 -10.30 8.91
CA ALA A 44 17.50 -11.52 8.14
C ALA A 44 16.20 -11.42 7.30
N GLN A 45 15.17 -10.73 7.79
CA GLN A 45 13.97 -10.45 7.00
C GLN A 45 14.29 -9.59 5.77
N CYS A 46 15.15 -8.57 5.91
CA CYS A 46 15.61 -7.76 4.79
C CYS A 46 16.35 -8.63 3.77
N TYR A 47 17.29 -9.48 4.21
CA TYR A 47 18.02 -10.39 3.31
C TYR A 47 17.10 -11.39 2.60
N ARG A 48 16.14 -11.97 3.31
CA ARG A 48 15.09 -12.81 2.72
C ARG A 48 14.37 -12.07 1.59
N TRP A 49 13.91 -10.84 1.84
CA TRP A 49 13.24 -10.05 0.82
C TRP A 49 14.14 -9.80 -0.41
N LEU A 50 15.40 -9.41 -0.18
CA LEU A 50 16.36 -9.14 -1.24
C LEU A 50 16.61 -10.38 -2.10
N HIS A 51 16.88 -11.53 -1.48
CA HIS A 51 17.09 -12.77 -2.21
C HIS A 51 15.84 -13.29 -2.90
N GLY A 52 14.65 -13.14 -2.30
CA GLY A 52 13.39 -13.46 -2.94
C GLY A 52 13.15 -12.61 -4.20
N ARG A 53 13.53 -11.33 -4.15
CA ARG A 53 13.44 -10.43 -5.30
C ARG A 53 14.46 -10.79 -6.38
N SER A 54 15.71 -11.04 -6.02
CA SER A 54 16.75 -11.51 -6.95
C SER A 54 16.37 -12.84 -7.61
N PHE A 55 15.81 -13.80 -6.86
CA PHE A 55 15.31 -15.06 -7.40
C PHE A 55 14.29 -14.82 -8.52
N ALA A 56 13.31 -13.92 -8.33
CA ALA A 56 12.34 -13.58 -9.36
C ALA A 56 12.97 -12.95 -10.61
N LEU A 57 13.99 -12.10 -10.45
CA LEU A 57 14.72 -11.49 -11.55
C LEU A 57 15.54 -12.52 -12.34
N TYR A 58 16.33 -13.34 -11.65
CA TYR A 58 17.12 -14.40 -12.29
C TYR A 58 16.24 -15.46 -12.94
N ARG A 59 15.04 -15.72 -12.40
CA ARG A 59 14.08 -16.64 -13.02
C ARG A 59 13.65 -16.11 -14.38
N ARG A 60 13.37 -14.82 -14.48
CA ARG A 60 13.06 -14.16 -15.75
C ARG A 60 14.26 -14.20 -16.69
N LYS A 61 15.47 -13.84 -16.22
CA LYS A 61 16.70 -13.89 -17.03
C LYS A 61 16.94 -15.30 -17.60
N ALA A 62 16.83 -16.33 -16.77
CA ALA A 62 16.98 -17.73 -17.18
C ALA A 62 15.99 -18.10 -18.30
N MET A 63 14.71 -17.77 -18.14
CA MET A 63 13.71 -18.02 -19.18
C MET A 63 14.02 -17.29 -20.49
N TRP A 64 14.54 -16.05 -20.44
CA TRP A 64 14.93 -15.28 -21.61
C TRP A 64 16.11 -15.88 -22.39
N PHE A 65 17.02 -16.61 -21.72
CA PHE A 65 18.09 -17.34 -22.39
C PHE A 65 17.64 -18.71 -22.89
N THR A 66 16.88 -19.45 -22.08
CA THR A 66 16.55 -20.85 -22.36
C THR A 66 15.46 -21.00 -23.43
N ILE A 67 14.39 -20.21 -23.40
CA ILE A 67 13.26 -20.38 -24.33
C ILE A 67 13.67 -20.16 -25.80
N PRO A 68 14.39 -19.07 -26.15
CA PRO A 68 14.84 -18.87 -27.53
C PRO A 68 15.76 -19.98 -28.03
N VAL A 69 16.66 -20.48 -27.18
CA VAL A 69 17.55 -21.59 -27.53
C VAL A 69 16.74 -22.85 -27.82
N ILE A 70 15.75 -23.20 -26.99
CA ILE A 70 14.87 -24.35 -27.24
C ILE A 70 14.16 -24.22 -28.60
N ILE A 71 13.59 -23.05 -28.90
CA ILE A 71 12.88 -22.81 -30.17
C ILE A 71 13.84 -22.96 -31.35
N MET A 72 15.01 -22.31 -31.28
CA MET A 72 16.02 -22.37 -32.33
C MET A 72 16.49 -23.81 -32.56
N SER A 73 16.82 -24.54 -31.50
CA SER A 73 17.26 -25.94 -31.55
C SER A 73 16.18 -26.89 -32.06
N THR A 74 14.91 -26.65 -31.74
CA THR A 74 13.80 -27.47 -32.23
C THR A 74 13.59 -27.25 -33.72
N ILE A 75 13.58 -25.98 -34.16
CA ILE A 75 13.44 -25.62 -35.58
C ILE A 75 14.62 -26.19 -36.39
N THR A 76 15.86 -26.00 -35.94
CA THR A 76 17.04 -26.53 -36.65
C THR A 76 17.13 -28.04 -36.59
N GLY A 77 16.71 -28.67 -35.48
CA GLY A 77 16.61 -30.12 -35.37
C GLY A 77 15.65 -30.71 -36.40
N THR A 78 14.45 -30.15 -36.53
CA THR A 78 13.49 -30.57 -37.56
C THR A 78 13.98 -30.25 -38.98
N ALA A 79 14.61 -29.08 -39.17
CA ALA A 79 15.12 -28.67 -40.48
C ALA A 79 16.28 -29.55 -40.97
N ASN A 80 17.16 -30.00 -40.07
CA ASN A 80 18.21 -30.97 -40.39
C ASN A 80 17.62 -32.31 -40.85
N PHE A 81 16.57 -32.80 -40.17
CA PHE A 81 15.88 -34.02 -40.58
C PHE A 81 15.22 -33.91 -41.95
N ALA A 82 14.65 -32.75 -42.28
CA ALA A 82 14.01 -32.49 -43.57
C ALA A 82 14.99 -32.04 -44.68
N GLN A 83 16.29 -31.95 -44.38
CA GLN A 83 17.27 -31.29 -45.25
C GLN A 83 17.38 -31.92 -46.65
N GLU A 84 17.29 -33.26 -46.72
CA GLU A 84 17.35 -33.99 -47.99
C GLU A 84 16.09 -33.82 -48.85
N ARG A 85 14.98 -33.37 -48.26
CA ARG A 85 13.70 -33.15 -48.94
C ARG A 85 13.62 -31.76 -49.58
N PHE A 86 14.56 -30.86 -49.31
CA PHE A 86 14.61 -29.57 -49.97
C PHE A 86 15.07 -29.69 -51.42
N PRO A 87 14.47 -28.93 -52.36
CA PRO A 87 14.88 -28.93 -53.75
C PRO A 87 16.31 -28.38 -53.92
N GLU A 88 17.02 -28.88 -54.93
CA GLU A 88 18.44 -28.62 -55.22
C GLU A 88 18.80 -27.12 -55.24
N ASN A 89 17.88 -26.28 -55.72
CA ASN A 89 18.07 -24.84 -55.84
C ASN A 89 18.13 -24.07 -54.51
N ILE A 90 17.51 -24.57 -53.44
CA ILE A 90 17.52 -23.92 -52.11
C ILE A 90 18.33 -24.70 -51.07
N LYS A 91 18.70 -25.94 -51.37
CA LYS A 91 19.35 -26.85 -50.42
C LYS A 91 20.62 -26.24 -49.82
N SER A 92 21.50 -25.67 -50.64
CA SER A 92 22.73 -25.00 -50.17
C SER A 92 22.44 -23.82 -49.24
N LEU A 93 21.48 -22.96 -49.60
CA LEU A 93 21.07 -21.82 -48.76
C LEU A 93 20.47 -22.29 -47.43
N ALA A 94 19.64 -23.33 -47.45
CA ALA A 94 19.04 -23.92 -46.25
C ALA A 94 20.11 -24.44 -45.28
N VAL A 95 21.16 -25.12 -45.78
CA VAL A 95 22.29 -25.59 -44.95
C VAL A 95 22.96 -24.43 -44.23
N ILE A 96 23.26 -23.34 -44.95
CA ILE A 96 23.93 -22.16 -44.40
C ILE A 96 23.08 -21.50 -43.31
N ILE A 97 21.77 -21.38 -43.53
CA ILE A 97 20.84 -20.80 -42.56
C ILE A 97 20.77 -21.67 -41.31
N ILE A 98 20.59 -22.99 -41.45
CA ILE A 98 20.49 -23.91 -40.32
C ILE A 98 21.79 -23.90 -39.49
N GLY A 99 22.95 -23.91 -40.16
CA GLY A 99 24.25 -23.79 -39.51
C GLY A 99 24.42 -22.47 -38.74
N SER A 100 23.97 -21.36 -39.34
CA SER A 100 24.03 -20.03 -38.72
C SER A 100 23.15 -19.93 -37.46
N VAL A 101 21.92 -20.47 -37.52
CA VAL A 101 20.99 -20.52 -36.38
C VAL A 101 21.56 -21.37 -35.25
N ASN A 102 22.15 -22.53 -35.55
CA ASN A 102 22.83 -23.37 -34.56
C ASN A 102 24.01 -22.66 -33.90
N LEU A 103 24.80 -21.91 -34.66
CA LEU A 103 25.90 -21.12 -34.11
C LEU A 103 25.40 -20.05 -33.13
N ILE A 104 24.33 -19.32 -33.49
CA ILE A 104 23.72 -18.32 -32.60
C ILE A 104 23.17 -18.97 -31.34
N ALA A 105 22.46 -20.10 -31.45
CA ALA A 105 21.95 -20.84 -30.28
C ALA A 105 23.09 -21.31 -29.35
N GLY A 106 24.21 -21.74 -29.94
CA GLY A 106 25.43 -22.09 -29.21
C GLY A 106 26.03 -20.90 -28.46
N ILE A 107 26.16 -19.74 -29.12
CA ILE A 107 26.68 -18.51 -28.49
C ILE A 107 25.78 -18.04 -27.34
N ILE A 108 24.45 -18.07 -27.51
CA ILE A 108 23.51 -17.73 -26.44
C ILE A 108 23.68 -18.68 -25.25
N THR A 109 23.86 -19.97 -25.52
CA THR A 109 24.07 -20.99 -24.48
C THR A 109 25.39 -20.77 -23.74
N THR A 110 26.49 -20.49 -24.44
CA THR A 110 27.80 -20.25 -23.80
C THR A 110 27.80 -18.97 -22.97
N ILE A 111 27.16 -17.90 -23.45
CA ILE A 111 26.97 -16.67 -22.65
C ILE A 111 26.14 -16.96 -21.40
N SER A 112 25.03 -17.71 -21.52
CA SER A 112 24.19 -18.05 -20.38
C SER A 112 24.92 -18.89 -19.32
N GLN A 113 25.80 -19.81 -19.75
CA GLN A 113 26.63 -20.63 -18.87
C GLN A 113 27.71 -19.79 -18.19
N TYR A 114 28.38 -18.91 -18.95
CA TYR A 114 29.39 -18.00 -18.42
C TYR A 114 28.81 -17.03 -17.37
N LEU A 115 27.62 -16.49 -17.62
CA LEU A 115 26.90 -15.62 -16.68
C LEU A 115 26.30 -16.38 -15.49
N LYS A 116 26.38 -17.72 -15.46
CA LYS A 116 25.92 -18.57 -14.36
C LYS A 116 24.46 -18.31 -13.95
N VAL A 117 23.60 -17.96 -14.90
CA VAL A 117 22.23 -17.48 -14.62
C VAL A 117 21.41 -18.48 -13.81
N ASN A 118 21.52 -19.78 -14.13
CA ASN A 118 20.80 -20.85 -13.43
C ASN A 118 21.41 -21.19 -12.07
N GLU A 119 22.74 -21.09 -11.92
CA GLU A 119 23.43 -21.29 -10.65
C GLU A 119 23.05 -20.17 -9.67
N LEU A 120 23.13 -18.91 -10.11
CA LEU A 120 22.71 -17.74 -9.32
C LEU A 120 21.22 -17.77 -8.96
N LEU A 121 20.37 -18.21 -9.89
CA LEU A 121 18.95 -18.42 -9.64
C LEU A 121 18.73 -19.35 -8.44
N GLU A 122 19.36 -20.52 -8.46
CA GLU A 122 19.20 -21.51 -7.42
C GLU A 122 19.84 -21.06 -6.09
N SER A 123 21.02 -20.45 -6.14
CA SER A 123 21.68 -19.88 -4.95
C SER A 123 20.81 -18.83 -4.26
N HIS A 124 20.16 -17.93 -5.02
CA HIS A 124 19.21 -16.97 -4.45
C HIS A 124 17.95 -17.64 -3.90
N ARG A 125 17.45 -18.71 -4.54
CA ARG A 125 16.30 -19.48 -4.04
C ARG A 125 16.61 -20.13 -2.69
N VAL A 126 17.76 -20.76 -2.57
CA VAL A 126 18.23 -21.44 -1.36
C VAL A 126 18.47 -20.40 -0.26
N ALA A 127 19.19 -19.31 -0.55
CA ALA A 127 19.42 -18.23 0.42
C ALA A 127 18.10 -17.66 0.96
N ASN A 128 17.13 -17.34 0.08
CA ASN A 128 15.80 -16.87 0.49
C ASN A 128 15.13 -17.83 1.48
N LEU A 129 15.11 -19.14 1.17
CA LEU A 129 14.50 -20.15 2.05
C LEU A 129 15.25 -20.28 3.39
N SER A 130 16.58 -20.22 3.36
CA SER A 130 17.40 -20.33 4.57
C SER A 130 17.24 -19.11 5.50
N TRP A 131 17.20 -17.90 4.95
CA TRP A 131 16.89 -16.69 5.73
C TRP A 131 15.46 -16.69 6.29
N ASP A 132 14.49 -17.17 5.50
CA ASP A 132 13.11 -17.35 5.95
C ASP A 132 12.99 -18.38 7.09
N LYS A 133 13.75 -19.48 7.03
CA LYS A 133 13.86 -20.44 8.12
C LYS A 133 14.47 -19.81 9.37
N PHE A 134 15.59 -19.09 9.23
CA PHE A 134 16.25 -18.41 10.35
C PHE A 134 15.30 -17.46 11.09
N VAL A 135 14.56 -16.61 10.35
CA VAL A 135 13.58 -15.69 10.96
C VAL A 135 12.51 -16.44 11.74
N ARG A 136 11.97 -17.54 11.19
CA ARG A 136 10.97 -18.35 11.91
C ARG A 136 11.53 -19.02 13.14
N ASP A 137 12.74 -19.55 13.07
CA ASP A 137 13.39 -20.22 14.19
C ASP A 137 13.63 -19.23 15.34
N VAL A 138 14.08 -18.00 15.04
CA VAL A 138 14.23 -16.93 16.05
C VAL A 138 12.88 -16.49 16.61
N LYS A 139 11.85 -16.28 15.75
CA LYS A 139 10.49 -15.96 16.19
C LYS A 139 9.92 -17.02 17.15
N MET A 140 10.11 -18.29 16.80
CA MET A 140 9.65 -19.40 17.63
C MET A 140 10.34 -19.43 18.98
N GLU A 141 11.64 -19.13 19.03
CA GLU A 141 12.37 -19.07 20.29
C GLU A 141 11.93 -17.88 21.16
N LEU A 142 11.73 -16.71 20.55
CA LEU A 142 11.24 -15.50 21.25
C LEU A 142 9.78 -15.60 21.70
N ALA A 143 8.97 -16.46 21.07
CA ALA A 143 7.57 -16.68 21.44
C ALA A 143 7.40 -17.56 22.70
N LYS A 144 8.43 -18.31 23.11
CA LYS A 144 8.41 -19.15 24.33
C LYS A 144 8.59 -18.29 25.59
N ASP A 145 8.09 -18.75 26.73
CA ASP A 145 8.36 -18.10 28.02
C ASP A 145 9.79 -18.47 28.51
N PRO A 146 10.66 -17.49 28.81
CA PRO A 146 11.99 -17.77 29.35
C PRO A 146 12.00 -18.18 30.82
N ARG A 147 10.93 -17.95 31.58
CA ARG A 147 10.89 -18.15 33.03
C ARG A 147 10.58 -19.60 33.38
N GLU A 148 11.10 -20.02 34.53
CA GLU A 148 10.69 -21.24 35.21
C GLU A 148 9.47 -20.93 36.10
N HIS A 149 8.39 -21.68 35.96
CA HIS A 149 7.16 -21.47 36.72
C HIS A 149 6.78 -22.74 37.48
N GLY A 150 7.03 -22.77 38.79
CA GLY A 150 6.73 -23.94 39.63
C GLY A 150 7.50 -25.18 39.13
N ASP A 151 6.77 -26.24 38.78
CA ASP A 151 7.34 -27.50 38.25
C ASP A 151 7.57 -27.47 36.72
N VAL A 152 7.27 -26.37 36.04
CA VAL A 152 7.46 -26.24 34.59
C VAL A 152 8.83 -25.63 34.32
N PRO A 153 9.80 -26.40 33.76
CA PRO A 153 11.12 -25.88 33.43
C PRO A 153 11.01 -24.82 32.32
N SER A 154 12.01 -23.93 32.24
CA SER A 154 12.09 -22.94 31.18
C SER A 154 11.95 -23.60 29.81
N GLN A 155 11.04 -23.07 28.97
CA GLN A 155 10.79 -23.60 27.64
C GLN A 155 11.86 -23.14 26.62
N ARG A 156 12.63 -22.12 26.98
CA ARG A 156 13.69 -21.56 26.13
C ARG A 156 15.02 -22.25 26.37
N GLU A 157 15.82 -22.30 25.29
CA GLU A 157 17.23 -22.61 25.43
C GLU A 157 17.92 -21.53 26.28
N PRO A 158 18.96 -21.89 27.06
CA PRO A 158 19.75 -20.92 27.80
C PRO A 158 20.30 -19.80 26.89
N PRO A 159 20.33 -18.53 27.35
CA PRO A 159 20.52 -17.38 26.47
C PRO A 159 21.87 -17.39 25.74
N ILE A 160 22.95 -17.78 26.40
CA ILE A 160 24.29 -17.80 25.78
C ILE A 160 24.39 -18.89 24.71
N THR A 161 23.85 -20.08 24.99
CA THR A 161 23.79 -21.18 24.03
C THR A 161 22.94 -20.79 22.81
N CYS A 162 21.76 -20.22 23.06
CA CYS A 162 20.84 -19.73 22.04
C CYS A 162 21.49 -18.66 21.14
N LEU A 163 22.10 -17.63 21.74
CA LEU A 163 22.80 -16.56 21.01
C LEU A 163 23.96 -17.09 20.17
N THR A 164 24.75 -18.02 20.71
CA THR A 164 25.88 -18.62 19.99
C THR A 164 25.38 -19.39 18.76
N LYS A 165 24.35 -20.22 18.92
CA LYS A 165 23.72 -20.99 17.84
C LYS A 165 23.16 -20.10 16.73
N PHE A 166 22.41 -19.05 17.08
CA PHE A 166 21.85 -18.12 16.10
C PHE A 166 22.92 -17.24 15.46
N LYS A 167 23.96 -16.84 16.20
CA LYS A 167 25.10 -16.12 15.65
C LYS A 167 25.84 -16.96 14.60
N GLU A 168 26.22 -18.19 14.93
CA GLU A 168 26.89 -19.10 14.00
C GLU A 168 26.05 -19.35 12.75
N THR A 169 24.73 -19.51 12.91
CA THR A 169 23.82 -19.67 11.78
C THR A 169 23.74 -18.41 10.94
N PHE A 170 23.67 -17.23 11.55
CA PHE A 170 23.63 -15.94 10.87
C PHE A 170 24.92 -15.69 10.07
N ASP A 171 26.08 -15.89 10.70
CA ASP A 171 27.39 -15.71 10.07
C ASP A 171 27.55 -16.68 8.89
N ARG A 172 27.17 -17.96 9.06
CA ARG A 172 27.16 -18.95 7.97
C ARG A 172 26.25 -18.53 6.81
N LEU A 173 25.07 -17.98 7.10
CA LEU A 173 24.16 -17.51 6.06
C LEU A 173 24.73 -16.30 5.32
N MET A 174 25.43 -15.40 6.00
CA MET A 174 26.14 -14.29 5.36
C MET A 174 27.24 -14.76 4.42
N GLU A 175 28.00 -15.79 4.82
CA GLU A 175 29.10 -16.35 4.02
C GLU A 175 28.62 -17.10 2.77
N VAL A 176 27.53 -17.88 2.90
CA VAL A 176 27.02 -18.72 1.81
C VAL A 176 26.10 -17.93 0.86
N SER A 177 25.57 -16.80 1.29
CA SER A 177 24.62 -16.02 0.49
C SER A 177 25.30 -15.40 -0.74
N PRO A 178 24.71 -15.55 -1.95
CA PRO A 178 25.23 -14.93 -3.15
C PRO A 178 25.06 -13.40 -3.12
N ASN A 179 25.91 -12.69 -3.85
CA ASN A 179 25.83 -11.23 -3.96
C ASN A 179 24.50 -10.78 -4.58
N ILE A 180 23.97 -9.66 -4.09
CA ILE A 180 22.71 -9.06 -4.54
C ILE A 180 23.02 -7.95 -5.54
N GLU A 181 22.27 -7.91 -6.65
CA GLU A 181 22.42 -6.85 -7.66
C GLU A 181 21.98 -5.47 -7.13
N ASP A 182 22.69 -4.41 -7.51
CA ASP A 182 22.42 -3.02 -7.07
C ASP A 182 21.01 -2.52 -7.41
N ASN A 183 20.44 -3.01 -8.51
CA ASN A 183 19.07 -2.69 -8.90
C ASN A 183 18.04 -3.17 -7.85
N VAL A 184 18.26 -4.32 -7.22
CA VAL A 184 17.40 -4.88 -6.17
C VAL A 184 17.58 -4.09 -4.88
N ILE A 185 18.82 -3.71 -4.55
CA ILE A 185 19.12 -2.87 -3.39
C ILE A 185 18.47 -1.49 -3.55
N ALA A 186 18.54 -0.90 -4.75
CA ALA A 186 17.86 0.36 -5.05
C ALA A 186 16.33 0.22 -4.98
N GLU A 187 15.77 -0.90 -5.46
CA GLU A 187 14.33 -1.18 -5.33
C GLU A 187 13.92 -1.31 -3.86
N PHE A 188 14.72 -2.02 -3.05
CA PHE A 188 14.51 -2.14 -1.61
C PHE A 188 14.53 -0.78 -0.93
N ALA A 189 15.59 -0.01 -1.13
CA ALA A 189 15.74 1.32 -0.56
C ALA A 189 14.55 2.21 -0.96
N PHE A 190 14.18 2.24 -2.24
CA PHE A 190 13.01 3.01 -2.68
C PHE A 190 11.69 2.58 -2.01
N ARG A 191 11.52 1.28 -1.74
CA ARG A 191 10.29 0.72 -1.18
C ARG A 191 10.16 0.90 0.33
N PHE A 192 11.27 0.95 1.06
CA PHE A 192 11.30 1.00 2.53
C PHE A 192 11.89 2.29 3.12
N ASP A 193 12.36 3.22 2.30
CA ASP A 193 12.79 4.56 2.72
C ASP A 193 11.56 5.42 3.08
N GLU A 194 11.34 5.61 4.39
CA GLU A 194 10.17 6.31 4.94
C GLU A 194 10.02 7.73 4.38
N ASP A 195 11.13 8.44 4.14
CA ASP A 195 11.11 9.80 3.62
C ASP A 195 10.61 9.82 2.18
N LYS A 196 11.07 8.87 1.34
CA LYS A 196 10.58 8.74 -0.04
C LYS A 196 9.14 8.25 -0.10
N ILE A 197 8.73 7.34 0.78
CA ILE A 197 7.34 6.89 0.91
C ILE A 197 6.45 8.06 1.33
N ARG A 198 6.89 8.87 2.29
CA ARG A 198 6.19 10.08 2.75
C ARG A 198 6.05 11.10 1.64
N ILE A 199 7.14 11.41 0.93
CA ILE A 199 7.12 12.30 -0.25
C ILE A 199 6.16 11.76 -1.31
N SER A 200 6.19 10.46 -1.61
CA SER A 200 5.29 9.83 -2.59
C SER A 200 3.82 9.92 -2.17
N LYS A 201 3.50 9.64 -0.89
CA LYS A 201 2.16 9.79 -0.31
C LYS A 201 1.69 11.25 -0.37
N GLU A 202 2.58 12.19 -0.05
CA GLU A 202 2.30 13.62 -0.10
C GLU A 202 2.07 14.10 -1.55
N LEU A 203 2.89 13.66 -2.51
CA LEU A 203 2.69 13.91 -3.94
C LEU A 203 1.36 13.35 -4.44
N LYS A 204 1.00 12.11 -4.06
CA LYS A 204 -0.30 11.51 -4.41
C LYS A 204 -1.45 12.28 -3.81
N SER A 205 -1.34 12.69 -2.55
CA SER A 205 -2.34 13.51 -1.86
C SER A 205 -2.50 14.88 -2.53
N ARG A 206 -1.38 15.52 -2.92
CA ARG A 206 -1.38 16.77 -3.68
C ARG A 206 -2.07 16.61 -5.04
N LYS A 207 -1.77 15.53 -5.78
CA LYS A 207 -2.45 15.22 -7.05
C LYS A 207 -3.96 15.02 -6.88
N GLN A 208 -4.36 14.30 -5.83
CA GLN A 208 -5.76 14.08 -5.48
C GLN A 208 -6.47 15.42 -5.24
N ARG A 209 -5.88 16.30 -4.43
CA ARG A 209 -6.42 17.64 -4.14
C ARG A 209 -6.55 18.51 -5.38
N ILE A 210 -5.53 18.54 -6.25
CA ILE A 210 -5.59 19.31 -7.50
C ILE A 210 -6.76 18.82 -8.37
N LEU A 211 -6.89 17.50 -8.57
CA LEU A 211 -7.91 16.93 -9.46
C LEU A 211 -9.35 17.08 -8.93
N TYR A 212 -9.54 16.87 -7.63
CA TYR A 212 -10.87 16.67 -7.05
C TYR A 212 -11.28 17.74 -6.04
N GLY A 213 -10.35 18.56 -5.55
CA GLY A 213 -10.59 19.50 -4.46
C GLY A 213 -10.59 18.80 -3.10
N ASP A 214 -10.58 19.60 -2.02
CA ASP A 214 -10.95 19.16 -0.67
C ASP A 214 -12.49 19.22 -0.52
N GLU A 215 -13.05 18.90 0.67
CA GLU A 215 -14.50 18.91 0.98
C GLU A 215 -15.24 20.22 0.62
N SER A 216 -14.50 21.29 0.33
CA SER A 216 -15.01 22.61 -0.09
C SER A 216 -15.13 22.81 -1.61
N GLY A 217 -14.77 21.84 -2.46
CA GLY A 217 -15.19 21.80 -3.87
C GLY A 217 -14.33 22.51 -4.93
N ASP A 218 -13.12 23.00 -4.63
CA ASP A 218 -12.28 23.77 -5.57
C ASP A 218 -11.22 22.92 -6.31
N GLY A 219 -11.63 21.84 -6.99
CA GLY A 219 -10.74 21.01 -7.83
C GLY A 219 -10.78 21.38 -9.33
N VAL A 220 -9.95 20.72 -10.16
CA VAL A 220 -10.09 20.81 -11.63
C VAL A 220 -11.52 20.41 -12.03
N ALA A 221 -12.13 21.23 -12.90
CA ALA A 221 -13.49 21.02 -13.39
C ALA A 221 -13.67 19.57 -13.92
N PRO A 222 -14.80 18.88 -13.62
CA PRO A 222 -14.96 17.46 -13.92
C PRO A 222 -14.63 17.06 -15.36
N TRP A 223 -15.02 17.90 -16.33
CA TRP A 223 -14.81 17.67 -17.75
C TRP A 223 -13.34 17.80 -18.21
N LEU A 224 -12.48 18.49 -17.46
CA LEU A 224 -11.04 18.64 -17.73
C LEU A 224 -10.18 17.55 -17.08
N ARG A 225 -10.71 16.82 -16.08
CA ARG A 225 -9.97 15.79 -15.33
C ARG A 225 -9.36 14.69 -16.21
N PRO A 226 -10.06 14.16 -17.25
CA PRO A 226 -9.49 13.13 -18.12
C PRO A 226 -8.26 13.64 -18.89
N CYS A 227 -8.32 14.85 -19.43
CA CYS A 227 -7.21 15.47 -20.16
C CYS A 227 -6.01 15.72 -19.25
N VAL A 228 -6.22 16.26 -18.04
CA VAL A 228 -5.13 16.50 -17.07
C VAL A 228 -4.47 15.19 -16.63
N LYS A 229 -5.26 14.12 -16.45
CA LYS A 229 -4.73 12.78 -16.15
C LYS A 229 -3.90 12.22 -17.30
N PHE A 230 -4.38 12.35 -18.52
CA PHE A 230 -3.76 11.80 -19.72
C PHE A 230 -2.42 12.49 -20.04
N PHE A 231 -2.39 13.82 -20.01
CA PHE A 231 -1.18 14.60 -20.32
C PHE A 231 -0.22 14.78 -19.14
N LYS A 232 -0.55 14.27 -17.95
CA LYS A 232 0.26 14.37 -16.71
C LYS A 232 0.67 15.81 -16.34
N CYS A 233 -0.10 16.82 -16.75
CA CYS A 233 0.23 18.24 -16.58
C CYS A 233 -0.09 18.80 -15.19
N TYR A 234 0.05 17.99 -14.13
CA TYR A 234 -0.30 18.37 -12.75
C TYR A 234 0.48 19.58 -12.23
N ASP A 235 1.74 19.72 -12.67
CA ASP A 235 2.63 20.79 -12.22
C ASP A 235 2.22 22.16 -12.76
N CYS A 236 1.38 22.20 -13.80
CA CYS A 236 0.83 23.44 -14.36
C CYS A 236 -0.31 24.02 -13.50
N PHE A 237 -0.88 23.23 -12.58
CA PHE A 237 -1.98 23.67 -11.73
C PHE A 237 -1.49 24.09 -10.35
N THR A 238 -1.93 25.27 -9.90
CA THR A 238 -1.64 25.77 -8.54
C THR A 238 -2.48 25.00 -7.52
N ASP A 239 -1.90 24.63 -6.37
CA ASP A 239 -2.63 23.93 -5.31
C ASP A 239 -3.80 24.80 -4.81
N PRO A 240 -5.03 24.26 -4.65
CA PRO A 240 -6.17 24.99 -4.10
C PRO A 240 -5.86 25.75 -2.79
N LYS A 241 -5.00 25.19 -1.92
CA LYS A 241 -4.58 25.86 -0.68
C LYS A 241 -3.77 27.14 -0.93
N ASP A 242 -2.95 27.15 -1.98
CA ASP A 242 -2.18 28.34 -2.36
C ASP A 242 -3.08 29.42 -2.96
N ILE A 243 -4.11 29.02 -3.71
CA ILE A 243 -5.14 29.94 -4.25
C ILE A 243 -5.88 30.62 -3.10
N GLU A 244 -6.35 29.84 -2.12
CA GLU A 244 -7.06 30.38 -0.96
C GLU A 244 -6.18 31.33 -0.14
N LYS A 245 -4.91 30.98 0.08
CA LYS A 245 -3.93 31.85 0.74
C LYS A 245 -3.74 33.18 -0.01
N ARG A 246 -3.73 33.17 -1.34
CA ARG A 246 -3.66 34.39 -2.17
C ARG A 246 -4.94 35.22 -2.07
N LYS A 247 -6.12 34.60 -2.10
CA LYS A 247 -7.43 35.28 -1.90
C LYS A 247 -7.45 36.01 -0.56
N ARG A 248 -7.10 35.33 0.54
CA ARG A 248 -7.04 35.93 1.89
C ARG A 248 -6.09 37.13 1.96
N LYS A 249 -4.91 37.03 1.34
CA LYS A 249 -3.96 38.16 1.24
C LYS A 249 -4.53 39.34 0.44
N LYS A 250 -5.30 39.08 -0.61
CA LYS A 250 -5.93 40.13 -1.42
C LYS A 250 -7.04 40.83 -0.63
N GLU A 251 -7.92 40.07 0.02
CA GLU A 251 -8.96 40.62 0.89
C GLU A 251 -8.40 41.45 2.04
N GLN A 252 -7.28 41.01 2.62
CA GLN A 252 -6.56 41.78 3.64
C GLN A 252 -6.07 43.13 3.11
N LYS A 253 -5.49 43.15 1.91
CA LYS A 253 -5.08 44.39 1.24
C LYS A 253 -6.26 45.29 0.89
N ASP A 254 -7.38 44.72 0.45
CA ASP A 254 -8.59 45.48 0.12
C ASP A 254 -9.17 46.14 1.38
N ARG A 255 -9.15 45.42 2.51
CA ARG A 255 -9.49 45.98 3.83
C ARG A 255 -8.53 47.08 4.26
N GLU A 256 -7.22 46.90 4.04
CA GLU A 256 -6.20 47.92 4.32
C GLU A 256 -6.49 49.21 3.55
N ILE A 257 -6.78 49.10 2.25
CA ILE A 257 -7.07 50.25 1.38
C ILE A 257 -8.33 50.98 1.86
N LYS A 258 -9.41 50.24 2.14
CA LYS A 258 -10.67 50.82 2.62
C LYS A 258 -10.48 51.53 3.97
N TRP A 259 -9.69 50.95 4.86
CA TRP A 259 -9.39 51.56 6.15
C TRP A 259 -8.55 52.83 6.04
N ARG A 260 -7.55 52.87 5.14
CA ARG A 260 -6.76 54.08 4.87
C ARG A 260 -7.61 55.23 4.35
N GLN A 261 -8.61 54.94 3.51
CA GLN A 261 -9.53 55.96 2.99
C GLN A 261 -10.38 56.58 4.11
N LEU A 262 -10.83 55.76 5.07
CA LEU A 262 -11.64 56.21 6.19
C LEU A 262 -10.81 56.91 7.28
N ASN A 263 -9.50 56.61 7.37
CA ASN A 263 -8.61 57.14 8.41
C ASN A 263 -7.31 57.70 7.81
N PRO A 264 -7.32 58.94 7.27
CA PRO A 264 -6.16 59.50 6.55
C PRO A 264 -4.98 59.91 7.45
N ARG A 265 -5.20 60.04 8.77
CA ARG A 265 -4.23 60.55 9.75
C ARG A 265 -3.65 59.48 10.68
N SER A 266 -4.12 58.24 10.60
CA SER A 266 -3.66 57.12 11.44
C SER A 266 -2.56 56.32 10.76
N SER A 267 -1.71 55.67 11.56
CA SER A 267 -0.61 54.88 11.06
C SER A 267 -1.11 53.57 10.46
N ILE A 268 -0.41 53.05 9.45
CA ILE A 268 -0.71 51.71 8.90
C ILE A 268 -0.59 50.61 9.95
N LYS A 269 0.25 50.85 10.96
CA LYS A 269 0.44 49.93 12.08
C LYS A 269 -0.85 49.76 12.89
N ASP A 270 -1.62 50.84 13.06
CA ASP A 270 -2.89 50.82 13.79
C ASP A 270 -3.92 49.94 13.08
N PHE A 271 -3.89 49.87 11.74
CA PHE A 271 -4.73 48.95 10.96
C PHE A 271 -4.40 47.50 11.25
N TYR A 272 -3.12 47.12 11.20
CA TYR A 272 -2.70 45.75 11.46
C TYR A 272 -2.90 45.36 12.94
N ASP A 273 -2.79 46.31 13.87
CA ASP A 273 -3.08 46.10 15.29
C ASP A 273 -4.58 45.92 15.53
N LEU A 274 -5.45 46.69 14.85
CA LEU A 274 -6.91 46.48 14.88
C LEU A 274 -7.32 45.17 14.20
N GLU A 275 -6.70 44.85 13.05
CA GLU A 275 -6.99 43.63 12.31
C GLU A 275 -6.52 42.40 13.10
N ALA A 276 -5.41 42.48 13.83
CA ALA A 276 -4.97 41.43 14.75
C ALA A 276 -5.91 41.25 15.96
N GLN A 277 -6.66 42.29 16.36
CA GLN A 277 -7.69 42.19 17.40
C GLN A 277 -8.99 41.57 16.87
N ILE A 278 -9.39 41.90 15.64
CA ILE A 278 -10.65 41.41 15.02
C ILE A 278 -10.46 40.02 14.39
N ASN A 279 -9.33 39.78 13.73
CA ASN A 279 -8.94 38.57 13.03
C ASN A 279 -7.50 38.19 13.45
N PRO A 280 -7.33 37.54 14.62
CA PRO A 280 -6.00 37.17 15.07
C PRO A 280 -5.32 36.29 14.02
N PRO A 281 -4.03 36.54 13.69
CA PRO A 281 -3.30 35.69 12.76
C PRO A 281 -3.38 34.23 13.24
N ASP A 282 -3.30 33.28 12.30
CA ASP A 282 -3.12 31.85 12.59
C ASP A 282 -1.73 31.60 13.22
N THR A 283 -1.38 32.32 14.28
CA THR A 283 -0.27 32.02 15.16
C THR A 283 -0.73 30.96 16.17
N PRO A 284 0.16 30.07 16.64
CA PRO A 284 -0.18 29.00 17.59
C PRO A 284 -0.88 29.49 18.88
N THR A 285 -0.80 30.80 19.15
CA THR A 285 -1.44 31.47 20.29
C THR A 285 -2.91 31.84 20.09
N SER A 286 -3.42 31.91 18.85
CA SER A 286 -4.83 32.24 18.52
C SER A 286 -5.77 31.08 18.87
N PRO A 287 -7.04 31.30 19.30
CA PRO A 287 -7.98 30.22 19.64
C PRO A 287 -8.14 29.17 18.54
N LYS A 288 -8.24 29.59 17.27
CA LYS A 288 -8.30 28.70 16.09
C LYS A 288 -6.97 28.00 15.80
N GLY A 289 -5.85 28.66 16.09
CA GLY A 289 -4.50 28.07 15.99
C GLY A 289 -4.29 26.99 17.05
N ARG A 290 -4.73 27.26 18.29
CA ARG A 290 -4.74 26.34 19.41
C ARG A 290 -5.68 25.16 19.14
N GLU A 291 -6.87 25.39 18.59
CA GLU A 291 -7.77 24.32 18.14
C GLU A 291 -7.14 23.45 17.05
N LYS A 292 -6.45 24.04 16.06
CA LYS A 292 -5.73 23.27 15.02
C LYS A 292 -4.54 22.49 15.61
N GLU A 293 -3.79 23.08 16.54
CA GLU A 293 -2.65 22.44 17.19
C GLU A 293 -3.12 21.32 18.13
N ILE A 294 -4.22 21.53 18.88
CA ILE A 294 -4.88 20.52 19.70
C ILE A 294 -5.45 19.43 18.80
N ALA A 295 -6.13 19.77 17.70
CA ALA A 295 -6.65 18.79 16.74
C ALA A 295 -5.53 17.99 16.07
N GLN A 296 -4.37 18.61 15.81
CA GLN A 296 -3.20 17.93 15.27
C GLN A 296 -2.56 17.02 16.33
N LYS A 297 -2.38 17.49 17.57
CA LYS A 297 -1.90 16.67 18.69
C LYS A 297 -2.83 15.51 19.00
N VAL A 298 -4.14 15.72 18.95
CA VAL A 298 -5.18 14.70 19.09
C VAL A 298 -5.15 13.73 17.91
N LYS A 299 -4.96 14.20 16.66
CA LYS A 299 -4.73 13.30 15.51
C LYS A 299 -3.46 12.47 15.67
N ASP A 300 -2.38 13.06 16.18
CA ASP A 300 -1.10 12.38 16.39
C ASP A 300 -1.19 11.39 17.57
N GLU A 301 -1.94 11.72 18.63
CA GLU A 301 -2.25 10.81 19.74
C GLU A 301 -3.21 9.70 19.32
N ILE A 302 -4.23 9.98 18.51
CA ILE A 302 -5.11 8.96 17.92
C ILE A 302 -4.29 8.08 16.97
N SER A 303 -3.35 8.63 16.21
CA SER A 303 -2.43 7.87 15.35
C SER A 303 -1.49 6.98 16.19
N LYS A 304 -0.95 7.49 17.30
CA LYS A 304 -0.15 6.72 18.27
C LYS A 304 -0.97 5.63 18.96
N LYS A 305 -2.20 5.93 19.41
CA LYS A 305 -3.13 4.99 20.06
C LYS A 305 -3.67 3.95 19.07
N ASN A 306 -3.92 4.31 17.82
CA ASN A 306 -4.32 3.38 16.76
C ASN A 306 -3.17 2.44 16.35
N LYS A 307 -1.90 2.81 16.57
CA LYS A 307 -0.77 1.87 16.48
C LYS A 307 -0.74 0.87 17.64
N THR A 308 -1.36 1.19 18.77
CA THR A 308 -1.42 0.35 19.99
C THR A 308 -2.71 -0.48 20.10
N SER A 309 -3.78 -0.06 19.42
CA SER A 309 -5.05 -0.79 19.30
C SER A 309 -4.88 -1.97 18.34
N VAL A 310 -5.05 -3.18 18.87
CA VAL A 310 -5.07 -4.50 18.21
C VAL A 310 -5.67 -4.45 16.79
N TYR A 311 -4.83 -4.17 15.79
CA TYR A 311 -5.13 -4.48 14.41
C TYR A 311 -4.74 -5.94 14.18
N LEU A 312 -5.59 -6.69 13.48
CA LEU A 312 -5.14 -7.91 12.80
C LEU A 312 -3.89 -7.54 12.00
N ARG A 313 -2.76 -8.14 12.38
CA ARG A 313 -1.47 -7.87 11.73
C ARG A 313 -1.65 -8.03 10.24
N LYS A 314 -1.22 -7.03 9.48
CA LYS A 314 -1.13 -7.17 8.04
C LYS A 314 -0.16 -8.31 7.75
N PRO A 315 -0.60 -9.35 7.02
CA PRO A 315 0.29 -10.46 6.71
C PRO A 315 1.49 -9.93 5.91
N ASP A 316 2.66 -10.52 6.13
CA ASP A 316 3.90 -10.20 5.41
C ASP A 316 3.74 -10.24 3.87
N ILE A 317 2.69 -10.92 3.39
CA ILE A 317 2.24 -11.00 2.00
C ILE A 317 1.90 -9.63 1.40
N LEU A 318 1.49 -8.65 2.23
CA LEU A 318 1.21 -7.28 1.78
C LEU A 318 2.48 -6.45 1.51
N GLY A 319 3.67 -7.05 1.68
CA GLY A 319 4.96 -6.45 1.38
C GLY A 319 5.40 -5.39 2.39
N GLU A 320 4.81 -5.42 3.59
CA GLU A 320 5.31 -4.71 4.77
C GLU A 320 6.29 -5.65 5.52
N LEU A 321 7.46 -5.13 5.91
CA LEU A 321 8.41 -5.86 6.77
C LEU A 321 8.06 -5.53 8.21
N ASN A 322 7.56 -6.53 8.94
CA ASN A 322 7.14 -6.38 10.32
C ASN A 322 8.29 -6.80 11.26
N SER A 323 8.69 -5.91 12.17
CA SER A 323 9.73 -6.23 13.16
C SER A 323 9.31 -7.42 14.03
N VAL A 324 10.27 -8.30 14.29
CA VAL A 324 10.12 -9.50 15.13
C VAL A 324 9.80 -9.16 16.59
N GLU A 325 10.04 -7.93 17.03
CA GLU A 325 9.71 -7.47 18.38
C GLU A 325 8.26 -7.75 18.78
N HIS A 326 7.34 -7.72 17.82
CA HIS A 326 5.92 -7.94 18.07
C HIS A 326 5.55 -9.42 18.30
N ASP A 327 6.44 -10.37 18.02
CA ASP A 327 6.21 -11.82 18.16
C ASP A 327 6.76 -12.38 19.49
N ILE A 328 7.23 -11.51 20.40
CA ILE A 328 7.85 -11.89 21.67
C ILE A 328 6.81 -12.24 22.73
N HIS A 329 7.11 -13.23 23.55
CA HIS A 329 6.31 -13.57 24.72
C HIS A 329 6.19 -12.37 25.69
N PRO A 330 5.00 -12.03 26.19
CA PRO A 330 4.75 -10.81 27.00
C PRO A 330 5.32 -10.87 28.44
N TRP A 331 6.25 -11.78 28.74
CA TRP A 331 6.76 -12.01 30.10
C TRP A 331 7.36 -10.75 30.74
N ARG A 332 7.96 -9.85 29.93
CA ARG A 332 8.47 -8.54 30.37
C ARG A 332 7.35 -7.66 30.92
N ILE A 333 6.23 -7.60 30.20
CA ILE A 333 5.07 -6.80 30.58
C ILE A 333 4.46 -7.36 31.86
N GLU A 334 4.38 -8.69 31.99
CA GLU A 334 3.86 -9.34 33.20
C GLU A 334 4.74 -9.12 34.44
N GLU A 335 6.08 -9.10 34.29
CA GLU A 335 6.98 -8.78 35.40
C GLU A 335 6.91 -7.32 35.81
N GLU A 336 6.78 -6.41 34.85
CA GLU A 336 6.54 -5.00 35.13
C GLU A 336 5.19 -4.81 35.83
N GLU A 337 4.14 -5.49 35.38
CA GLU A 337 2.81 -5.50 36.01
C GLU A 337 2.84 -6.02 37.46
N LYS A 338 3.65 -7.04 37.75
CA LYS A 338 3.85 -7.52 39.14
C LYS A 338 4.57 -6.52 40.04
N LYS A 339 5.32 -5.57 39.47
CA LYS A 339 6.02 -4.51 40.22
C LYS A 339 5.14 -3.26 40.43
N LEU A 340 3.98 -3.16 39.77
CA LEU A 340 3.04 -2.06 39.96
C LEU A 340 2.32 -2.17 41.32
N SER A 341 2.17 -1.05 42.03
CA SER A 341 1.44 -0.99 43.30
C SER A 341 -0.08 -1.00 43.05
N SER A 342 -0.89 -1.35 44.06
CA SER A 342 -2.37 -1.38 43.96
C SER A 342 -3.01 -0.12 43.33
N PRO A 343 -2.55 1.11 43.60
CA PRO A 343 -3.07 2.32 42.96
C PRO A 343 -2.76 2.41 41.45
N ASP A 344 -1.62 1.87 41.02
CA ASP A 344 -1.19 1.91 39.62
C ASP A 344 -2.01 0.92 38.77
N ILE A 345 -2.41 -0.21 39.37
CA ILE A 345 -3.31 -1.20 38.75
C ILE A 345 -4.70 -0.60 38.56
N GLU A 346 -5.23 0.10 39.58
CA GLU A 346 -6.53 0.76 39.52
C GLU A 346 -6.54 1.89 38.47
N ALA A 347 -5.45 2.68 38.38
CA ALA A 347 -5.29 3.71 37.36
C ALA A 347 -5.23 3.11 35.94
N LYS A 348 -4.56 1.98 35.75
CA LYS A 348 -4.48 1.28 34.46
C LYS A 348 -5.83 0.70 34.03
N GLU A 349 -6.59 0.13 34.95
CA GLU A 349 -7.96 -0.35 34.69
C GLU A 349 -8.92 0.79 34.35
N LEU A 350 -8.81 1.92 35.04
CA LEU A 350 -9.60 3.11 34.76
C LEU A 350 -9.30 3.64 33.35
N ALA A 351 -8.03 3.74 32.98
CA ALA A 351 -7.61 4.17 31.64
C ALA A 351 -8.09 3.22 30.53
N LYS A 352 -8.07 1.89 30.78
CA LYS A 352 -8.60 0.89 29.85
C LYS A 352 -10.12 1.04 29.66
N LYS A 353 -10.86 1.26 30.74
CA LYS A 353 -12.32 1.51 30.70
C LYS A 353 -12.66 2.83 29.99
N GLU A 354 -11.85 3.87 30.16
CA GLU A 354 -12.03 5.12 29.43
C GLU A 354 -11.79 4.95 27.93
N LEU A 355 -10.72 4.24 27.54
CA LEU A 355 -10.43 3.96 26.15
C LEU A 355 -11.57 3.15 25.49
N GLU A 356 -12.10 2.15 26.19
CA GLU A 356 -13.23 1.35 25.70
C GLU A 356 -14.52 2.18 25.56
N LYS A 357 -14.74 3.14 26.45
CA LYS A 357 -15.85 4.10 26.30
C LYS A 357 -15.65 5.00 25.07
N GLU A 358 -14.43 5.47 24.80
CA GLU A 358 -14.13 6.28 23.63
C GLU A 358 -14.30 5.51 22.32
N THR A 359 -13.84 4.25 22.26
CA THR A 359 -13.99 3.41 21.06
C THR A 359 -15.46 3.10 20.78
N ASN A 360 -16.24 2.77 21.82
CA ASN A 360 -17.68 2.54 21.68
C ASN A 360 -18.41 3.79 21.20
N LYS A 361 -18.07 4.98 21.72
CA LYS A 361 -18.63 6.26 21.22
C LYS A 361 -18.30 6.51 19.76
N LYS A 362 -17.05 6.26 19.33
CA LYS A 362 -16.64 6.41 17.93
C LYS A 362 -17.39 5.46 17.01
N MET A 363 -17.58 4.20 17.42
CA MET A 363 -18.34 3.22 16.65
C MET A 363 -19.82 3.63 16.54
N GLN A 364 -20.41 4.16 17.61
CA GLN A 364 -21.77 4.70 17.58
C GLN A 364 -21.90 5.88 16.61
N LEU A 365 -20.96 6.83 16.63
CA LEU A 365 -20.93 7.96 15.70
C LEU A 365 -20.82 7.50 14.24
N GLN A 366 -19.94 6.54 13.94
CA GLN A 366 -19.82 5.99 12.59
C GLN A 366 -21.09 5.28 12.12
N ASN A 367 -21.75 4.54 13.01
CA ASN A 367 -23.03 3.89 12.69
C ASN A 367 -24.13 4.93 12.44
N GLN A 368 -24.16 6.03 13.21
CA GLN A 368 -25.09 7.14 12.99
C GLN A 368 -24.83 7.86 11.66
N GLU A 369 -23.56 8.15 11.34
CA GLU A 369 -23.18 8.76 10.05
C GLU A 369 -23.59 7.88 8.87
N LYS A 370 -23.39 6.56 8.98
CA LYS A 370 -23.78 5.61 7.92
C LYS A 370 -25.29 5.61 7.70
N LEU A 371 -26.08 5.59 8.78
CA LEU A 371 -27.54 5.66 8.69
C LEU A 371 -28.00 6.97 8.05
N LEU A 372 -27.35 8.09 8.39
CA LEU A 372 -27.71 9.40 7.86
C LEU A 372 -27.37 9.51 6.37
N LEU A 373 -26.26 8.92 5.92
CA LEU A 373 -25.92 8.82 4.50
C LEU A 373 -26.95 7.99 3.71
N GLU A 374 -27.38 6.86 4.26
CA GLU A 374 -28.42 6.02 3.64
C GLU A 374 -29.75 6.77 3.51
N GLN A 375 -30.14 7.54 4.53
CA GLN A 375 -31.33 8.40 4.46
C GLN A 375 -31.21 9.52 3.41
N ILE A 376 -30.03 10.12 3.25
CA ILE A 376 -29.78 11.14 2.22
C ILE A 376 -29.89 10.53 0.82
N GLU A 377 -29.38 9.32 0.63
CA GLU A 377 -29.43 8.62 -0.65
C GLU A 377 -30.87 8.25 -1.03
N LEU A 378 -31.66 7.73 -0.08
CA LEU A 378 -33.09 7.47 -0.30
C LEU A 378 -33.86 8.74 -0.69
N LYS A 379 -33.65 9.86 0.02
CA LYS A 379 -34.30 11.13 -0.34
C LYS A 379 -33.92 11.61 -1.74
N ARG A 380 -32.65 11.43 -2.15
CA ARG A 380 -32.22 11.78 -3.50
C ARG A 380 -32.95 10.94 -4.55
N MET A 381 -33.08 9.64 -4.33
CA MET A 381 -33.80 8.74 -5.22
C MET A 381 -35.28 9.12 -5.33
N GLU A 382 -35.92 9.48 -4.20
CA GLU A 382 -37.30 9.98 -4.18
C GLU A 382 -37.45 11.31 -4.95
N GLU A 383 -36.50 12.23 -4.80
CA GLU A 383 -36.47 13.51 -5.54
C GLU A 383 -36.32 13.29 -7.05
N GLU A 384 -35.42 12.39 -7.47
CA GLU A 384 -35.22 12.01 -8.87
C GLU A 384 -36.48 11.36 -9.47
N GLU A 385 -37.14 10.47 -8.73
CA GLU A 385 -38.40 9.85 -9.16
C GLU A 385 -39.52 10.90 -9.33
N GLN A 386 -39.64 11.83 -8.39
CA GLN A 386 -40.61 12.92 -8.48
C GLN A 386 -40.34 13.84 -9.68
N GLU A 387 -39.07 14.15 -9.97
CA GLU A 387 -38.70 14.95 -11.12
C GLU A 387 -39.08 14.25 -12.43
N LEU A 388 -38.81 12.94 -12.52
CA LEU A 388 -39.16 12.14 -13.68
C LEU A 388 -40.67 12.06 -13.90
N ILE A 389 -41.47 11.93 -12.83
CA ILE A 389 -42.93 12.01 -12.89
C ILE A 389 -43.39 13.37 -13.42
N ARG A 390 -42.80 14.47 -12.94
CA ARG A 390 -43.12 15.83 -13.42
C ARG A 390 -42.80 16.01 -14.90
N ILE A 391 -41.65 15.51 -15.37
CA ILE A 391 -41.25 15.57 -16.77
C ILE A 391 -42.26 14.79 -17.64
N LYS A 392 -42.61 13.56 -17.24
CA LYS A 392 -43.62 12.74 -17.94
C LYS A 392 -44.98 13.43 -18.02
N GLN A 393 -45.45 14.01 -16.92
CA GLN A 393 -46.70 14.77 -16.89
C GLN A 393 -46.66 15.98 -17.83
N ASN A 394 -45.54 16.71 -17.87
CA ASN A 394 -45.37 17.85 -18.76
C ASN A 394 -45.40 17.44 -20.25
N ILE A 395 -44.70 16.36 -20.59
CA ILE A 395 -44.72 15.77 -21.94
C ILE A 395 -46.16 15.36 -22.33
N ASN A 396 -46.85 14.65 -21.45
CA ASN A 396 -48.23 14.21 -21.69
C ASN A 396 -49.19 15.40 -21.91
N ASN A 397 -49.04 16.47 -21.11
CA ASN A 397 -49.82 17.68 -21.27
C ASN A 397 -49.54 18.38 -22.61
N ARG A 398 -48.28 18.45 -23.06
CA ARG A 398 -47.90 19.03 -24.36
C ARG A 398 -48.51 18.24 -25.53
N ILE A 399 -48.48 16.90 -25.47
CA ILE A 399 -49.09 16.05 -26.49
C ILE A 399 -50.61 16.26 -26.49
N THR A 400 -51.25 16.24 -25.31
CA THR A 400 -52.70 16.50 -25.17
C THR A 400 -53.08 17.87 -25.73
N GLU A 401 -52.31 18.92 -25.46
CA GLU A 401 -52.55 20.27 -25.95
C GLU A 401 -52.42 20.34 -27.49
N TYR A 402 -51.41 19.68 -28.06
CA TYR A 402 -51.26 19.61 -29.52
C TYR A 402 -52.43 18.85 -30.16
N VAL A 403 -52.77 17.67 -29.65
CA VAL A 403 -53.86 16.84 -30.18
C VAL A 403 -55.21 17.57 -30.10
N THR A 404 -55.51 18.24 -28.99
CA THR A 404 -56.74 19.02 -28.83
C THR A 404 -56.79 20.21 -29.79
N LYS A 405 -55.71 20.99 -29.92
CA LYS A 405 -55.60 22.06 -30.93
C LYS A 405 -55.74 21.56 -32.36
N PHE A 406 -55.21 20.37 -32.65
CA PHE A 406 -55.33 19.76 -33.97
C PHE A 406 -56.78 19.33 -34.26
N LYS A 407 -57.43 18.65 -33.30
CA LYS A 407 -58.85 18.25 -33.40
C LYS A 407 -59.76 19.46 -33.62
N THR A 408 -59.56 20.56 -32.88
CA THR A 408 -60.39 21.76 -33.04
C THR A 408 -60.21 22.41 -34.42
N LYS A 409 -58.99 22.43 -34.97
CA LYS A 409 -58.70 23.06 -36.26
C LYS A 409 -59.13 22.23 -37.47
N TRP A 410 -58.97 20.91 -37.41
CA TRP A 410 -59.14 20.01 -38.58
C TRP A 410 -60.28 18.99 -38.44
N HIS A 411 -60.96 18.97 -37.29
CA HIS A 411 -62.12 18.11 -36.99
C HIS A 411 -61.85 16.60 -37.20
N ARG A 412 -60.58 16.19 -37.13
CA ARG A 412 -60.13 14.79 -37.17
C ARG A 412 -59.05 14.54 -36.12
N THR A 413 -58.87 13.29 -35.74
CA THR A 413 -57.71 12.83 -34.95
C THR A 413 -56.43 12.93 -35.81
N PRO A 414 -55.34 13.51 -35.30
CA PRO A 414 -54.06 13.49 -36.01
C PRO A 414 -53.53 12.06 -36.09
N LEU A 415 -52.83 11.74 -37.19
CA LEU A 415 -52.07 10.49 -37.27
C LEU A 415 -50.86 10.58 -36.34
N VAL A 416 -50.39 9.43 -35.85
CA VAL A 416 -49.23 9.35 -34.95
C VAL A 416 -48.00 10.01 -35.57
N ASP A 417 -47.77 9.78 -36.86
CA ASP A 417 -46.62 10.36 -37.59
C ASP A 417 -46.72 11.89 -37.70
N ASP A 418 -47.93 12.46 -37.83
CA ASP A 418 -48.16 13.92 -37.86
C ASP A 418 -47.81 14.58 -36.50
N VAL A 419 -47.95 13.84 -35.39
CA VAL A 419 -47.60 14.29 -34.04
C VAL A 419 -46.10 14.16 -33.80
N ILE A 420 -45.48 13.07 -34.27
CA ILE A 420 -44.03 12.86 -34.20
C ILE A 420 -43.29 13.96 -34.96
N GLU A 421 -43.76 14.33 -36.16
CA GLU A 421 -43.14 15.40 -36.95
C GLU A 421 -43.25 16.78 -36.25
N ALA A 422 -44.40 17.06 -35.64
CA ALA A 422 -44.65 18.35 -34.98
C ALA A 422 -44.00 18.50 -33.60
N LEU A 423 -43.80 17.38 -32.89
CA LEU A 423 -43.19 17.30 -31.56
C LEU A 423 -41.90 16.46 -31.61
N SER A 424 -41.03 16.77 -32.57
CA SER A 424 -39.77 16.04 -32.81
C SER A 424 -38.77 16.09 -31.63
N ASP A 425 -39.02 16.95 -30.64
CA ASP A 425 -38.23 17.08 -29.41
C ASP A 425 -38.64 16.09 -28.31
N ILE A 426 -39.74 15.35 -28.50
CA ILE A 426 -40.28 14.36 -27.56
C ILE A 426 -39.99 12.95 -28.10
N ASP A 427 -39.71 11.99 -27.21
CA ASP A 427 -39.47 10.60 -27.60
C ASP A 427 -40.69 10.00 -28.32
N GLU A 428 -40.46 9.37 -29.47
CA GLU A 428 -41.48 8.70 -30.28
C GLU A 428 -42.29 7.67 -29.49
N ASN A 429 -41.67 7.01 -28.50
CA ASN A 429 -42.34 6.02 -27.66
C ASN A 429 -43.38 6.65 -26.72
N ASP A 430 -43.09 7.82 -26.16
CA ASP A 430 -44.02 8.56 -25.30
C ASP A 430 -45.22 9.09 -26.11
N ILE A 431 -44.99 9.45 -27.38
CA ILE A 431 -46.06 9.88 -28.30
C ILE A 431 -46.96 8.70 -28.69
N ARG A 432 -46.39 7.54 -29.05
CA ARG A 432 -47.13 6.34 -29.48
C ARG A 432 -48.00 5.73 -28.39
N THR A 433 -47.62 5.91 -27.13
CA THR A 433 -48.34 5.35 -25.97
C THR A 433 -49.43 6.29 -25.43
N HIS A 434 -49.54 7.50 -25.97
CA HIS A 434 -50.49 8.50 -25.51
C HIS A 434 -51.96 8.12 -25.79
N GLU A 435 -52.82 8.20 -24.78
CA GLU A 435 -54.21 7.70 -24.80
C GLU A 435 -55.05 8.30 -25.94
N LEU A 436 -55.03 9.63 -26.13
CA LEU A 436 -55.83 10.33 -27.15
C LEU A 436 -55.51 9.99 -28.61
N LEU A 437 -54.41 9.28 -28.87
CA LEU A 437 -54.02 8.79 -30.20
C LEU A 437 -54.40 7.31 -30.40
N ASN A 438 -54.66 6.58 -29.30
CA ASN A 438 -55.06 5.17 -29.30
C ASN A 438 -56.59 4.95 -29.19
N ASP A 439 -57.39 6.02 -29.11
CA ASP A 439 -58.87 5.97 -29.02
C ASP A 439 -59.57 5.35 -30.25
N ASN A 440 -58.86 4.95 -31.31
CA ASN A 440 -59.46 4.25 -32.47
C ASN A 440 -59.71 2.74 -32.24
N VAL A 441 -59.68 2.23 -31.00
CA VAL A 441 -59.93 0.80 -30.70
C VAL A 441 -61.29 0.55 -30.02
N ILE A 442 -62.08 1.57 -29.69
CA ILE A 442 -63.41 1.36 -29.08
C ILE A 442 -64.46 2.30 -29.70
N GLU A 443 -64.93 1.97 -30.91
CA GLU A 443 -66.30 2.28 -31.38
C GLU A 443 -66.72 1.19 -32.39
N ALA A 444 -67.43 0.20 -31.86
CA ALA A 444 -68.43 -0.62 -32.54
C ALA A 444 -69.76 -0.41 -31.81
#